data_AF-A0A7C9AEF8-F1
#
_entry.id   AF-A0A7C9AEF8-F1
#
_cell.length_a   1.000
_cell.length_b   1.000
_cell.length_c   1.000
_cell.angle_alpha   90.00
_cell.angle_beta   90.00
_cell.angle_gamma   90.00
#
_symmetry.space_group_name_H-M   'P 1'
#
loop_
_entity.id
_entity.type
_entity.pdbx_description
1 polymer ?
#
loop_
_entity_poly.entity_id
_entity_poly.type
_entity_poly.pdbx_seq_one_letter_code
_entity_poly.pdbx_strand_id
1 'polypeptide(L)'
;SVLLMAAIRNVHIARPTMYQVMKEMFEKTGHEVKLVRITKRVHEAYFAEIYLTKSGNEADCISFDIRPSDAINIAVICKVPIQVNKSLAHSDGMKMVEFAKPSALNPASDGLLFMELDRPSDKPCTETIEFNLLRNMLDAACEERYKDAAQWRDKLTEFRARRNWA
;
A
#
# COMPACT_ATOMS: atom_id res chain seq x y z
N SER A 1 -3.37 -11.47 -5.51
CA SER A 1 -2.88 -12.46 -6.49
C SER A 1 -2.52 -13.75 -5.77
N VAL A 2 -2.98 -14.91 -6.24
CA VAL A 2 -2.68 -16.23 -5.64
C VAL A 2 -1.17 -16.51 -5.64
N LEU A 3 -0.48 -16.13 -6.72
CA LEU A 3 0.98 -16.31 -6.85
C LEU A 3 1.76 -15.49 -5.83
N LEU A 4 1.33 -14.25 -5.58
CA LEU A 4 1.96 -13.41 -4.56
C LEU A 4 1.81 -14.01 -3.18
N MET A 5 0.61 -14.53 -2.85
CA MET A 5 0.36 -15.17 -1.56
C MET A 5 1.19 -16.42 -1.37
N ALA A 6 1.30 -17.25 -2.42
CA ALA A 6 2.17 -18.44 -2.40
C ALA A 6 3.65 -18.05 -2.20
N ALA A 7 4.12 -16.98 -2.86
CA ALA A 7 5.49 -16.49 -2.72
C ALA A 7 5.78 -15.91 -1.32
N ILE A 8 4.82 -15.20 -0.73
CA ILE A 8 4.93 -14.67 0.65
C ILE A 8 4.95 -15.81 1.67
N ARG A 9 4.08 -16.81 1.51
CA ARG A 9 3.99 -17.99 2.39
C ARG A 9 5.05 -19.05 2.13
N ASN A 10 5.92 -18.83 1.14
CA ASN A 10 6.96 -19.76 0.71
C ASN A 10 6.43 -21.18 0.40
N VAL A 11 5.25 -21.25 -0.24
CA VAL A 11 4.62 -22.52 -0.61
C VAL A 11 5.33 -23.10 -1.83
N HIS A 12 5.78 -24.35 -1.72
CA HIS A 12 6.40 -25.06 -2.84
C HIS A 12 5.33 -25.48 -3.86
N ILE A 13 5.47 -24.98 -5.08
CA ILE A 13 4.64 -25.35 -6.24
C ILE A 13 5.43 -26.37 -7.06
N ALA A 14 4.78 -27.46 -7.48
CA ALA A 14 5.43 -28.57 -8.18
C ALA A 14 6.09 -28.20 -9.52
N ARG A 15 5.64 -27.10 -10.14
CA ARG A 15 6.19 -26.56 -11.39
C ARG A 15 6.64 -25.12 -11.16
N PRO A 16 7.76 -24.69 -11.79
CA PRO A 16 8.24 -23.33 -11.64
C PRO A 16 7.21 -22.33 -12.19
N THR A 17 6.94 -21.29 -11.42
CA THR A 17 6.09 -20.17 -11.83
C THR A 17 6.82 -19.26 -12.81
N MET A 18 6.08 -18.46 -13.59
CA MET A 18 6.67 -17.49 -14.53
C MET A 18 7.68 -16.55 -13.85
N TYR A 19 7.42 -16.15 -12.60
CA TYR A 19 8.33 -15.29 -11.85
C TYR A 19 9.61 -16.00 -11.40
N GLN A 20 9.55 -17.30 -11.08
CA GLN A 20 10.74 -18.12 -10.82
C GLN A 20 11.56 -18.33 -12.10
N VAL A 21 10.90 -18.57 -13.23
CA VAL A 21 11.57 -18.66 -14.54
C VAL A 21 12.24 -17.35 -14.90
N MET A 22 11.60 -16.19 -14.66
CA MET A 22 12.23 -14.88 -14.88
C MET A 22 13.44 -14.66 -14.00
N LYS A 23 13.38 -15.05 -12.71
CA LYS A 23 14.55 -15.00 -11.82
C LYS A 23 15.71 -15.82 -12.38
N GLU A 24 15.47 -17.07 -12.75
CA GLU A 24 16.50 -17.96 -13.32
C GLU A 24 17.04 -17.41 -14.66
N MET A 25 16.19 -16.78 -15.46
CA MET A 25 16.58 -16.13 -16.72
C MET A 25 17.52 -14.94 -16.46
N PHE A 26 17.24 -14.09 -15.46
CA PHE A 26 18.16 -13.00 -15.11
C PHE A 26 19.51 -13.53 -14.64
N GLU A 27 19.51 -14.52 -13.74
CA GLU A 27 20.73 -15.15 -13.23
C GLU A 27 21.57 -15.76 -14.37
N LYS A 28 20.94 -16.51 -15.29
CA LYS A 28 21.61 -17.13 -16.44
C LYS A 28 22.12 -16.13 -17.47
N THR A 29 21.48 -14.98 -17.61
CA THR A 29 21.94 -13.91 -18.50
C THR A 29 22.99 -13.00 -17.84
N GLY A 30 23.41 -13.31 -16.61
CA GLY A 30 24.41 -12.53 -15.88
C GLY A 30 23.87 -11.20 -15.36
N HIS A 31 22.56 -11.08 -15.14
CA HIS A 31 21.94 -9.90 -14.55
C HIS A 31 21.34 -10.24 -13.19
N GLU A 32 21.39 -9.28 -12.28
CA GLU A 32 20.76 -9.39 -10.97
C GLU A 32 19.69 -8.32 -10.83
N VAL A 33 18.54 -8.69 -10.26
CA VAL A 33 17.51 -7.70 -9.91
C VAL A 33 17.99 -6.92 -8.70
N LYS A 34 18.08 -5.59 -8.81
CA LYS A 34 18.52 -4.73 -7.70
C LYS A 34 17.36 -4.22 -6.87
N LEU A 35 16.33 -3.70 -7.53
CA LEU A 35 15.15 -3.15 -6.88
C LEU A 35 13.98 -3.06 -7.86
N VAL A 36 12.80 -2.85 -7.28
CA VAL A 36 11.58 -2.49 -8.00
C VAL A 36 11.08 -1.13 -7.50
N ARG A 37 10.62 -0.27 -8.41
CA ARG A 37 10.10 1.05 -8.07
C ARG A 37 8.72 1.27 -8.67
N ILE A 38 7.75 1.63 -7.83
CA ILE A 38 6.43 2.11 -8.27
C ILE A 38 6.57 3.63 -8.48
N THR A 39 6.37 4.08 -9.72
CA THR A 39 6.83 5.41 -10.16
C THR A 39 5.72 6.45 -10.19
N LYS A 40 4.64 6.18 -10.91
CA LYS A 40 3.57 7.15 -11.19
C LYS A 40 2.21 6.46 -11.33
N ARG A 41 1.15 7.26 -11.24
CA ARG A 41 -0.22 6.89 -11.57
C ARG A 41 -0.74 7.82 -12.66
N VAL A 42 -1.33 7.24 -13.71
CA VAL A 42 -1.89 7.97 -14.86
C VAL A 42 -3.22 7.33 -15.20
N HIS A 43 -4.32 8.10 -15.19
CA HIS A 43 -5.68 7.62 -15.43
C HIS A 43 -6.00 6.35 -14.61
N GLU A 44 -5.87 6.42 -13.28
CA GLU A 44 -6.11 5.29 -12.36
C GLU A 44 -5.12 4.10 -12.50
N ALA A 45 -4.24 4.09 -13.49
CA ALA A 45 -3.27 3.02 -13.70
C ALA A 45 -1.91 3.36 -13.09
N TYR A 46 -1.41 2.47 -12.24
CA TYR A 46 -0.08 2.57 -11.65
C TYR A 46 0.98 1.96 -12.56
N PHE A 47 2.16 2.59 -12.60
CA PHE A 47 3.34 2.16 -13.36
C PHE A 47 4.46 1.75 -12.41
N ALA A 48 5.26 0.77 -12.81
CA ALA A 48 6.40 0.33 -12.04
C ALA A 48 7.58 -0.02 -12.96
N GLU A 49 8.77 0.09 -12.42
CA GLU A 49 10.00 -0.23 -13.11
C GLU A 49 10.77 -1.27 -12.31
N ILE A 50 11.36 -2.24 -13.00
CA ILE A 50 12.36 -3.15 -12.44
C ILE A 50 13.74 -2.67 -12.87
N TYR A 51 14.69 -2.65 -11.92
CA TYR A 51 16.06 -2.24 -12.15
C TYR A 51 16.95 -3.48 -12.05
N LEU A 52 17.66 -3.77 -13.13
CA LEU A 52 18.63 -4.85 -13.24
C LEU A 52 20.04 -4.28 -13.30
N THR A 53 21.00 -4.95 -12.69
CA THR A 53 22.42 -4.65 -12.80
C THR A 53 23.17 -5.84 -13.37
N LYS A 54 24.22 -5.60 -14.16
CA LYS A 54 25.07 -6.68 -14.66
C LYS A 54 25.94 -7.23 -13.53
N SER A 55 26.06 -8.55 -13.45
CA SER A 55 26.91 -9.23 -12.48
C SER A 55 28.37 -8.78 -12.66
N GLY A 56 28.93 -8.13 -11.63
CA GLY A 56 30.30 -7.60 -11.64
C GLY A 56 30.45 -6.16 -12.18
N ASN A 57 29.38 -5.50 -12.63
CA ASN A 57 29.41 -4.08 -12.94
C ASN A 57 28.13 -3.37 -12.46
N GLU A 58 28.21 -2.75 -11.27
CA GLU A 58 27.08 -2.02 -10.68
C GLU A 58 26.73 -0.71 -11.41
N ALA A 59 27.62 -0.20 -12.26
CA ALA A 59 27.40 1.05 -13.00
C ALA A 59 26.42 0.86 -14.17
N ASP A 60 26.36 -0.34 -14.75
CA ASP A 60 25.44 -0.66 -15.84
C ASP A 60 24.09 -1.09 -15.26
N CYS A 61 23.19 -0.11 -15.12
CA CYS A 61 21.82 -0.34 -14.66
C CYS A 61 20.84 -0.25 -15.84
N ILE A 62 20.09 -1.32 -16.06
CA ILE A 62 19.02 -1.40 -17.07
C ILE A 62 17.68 -1.34 -16.34
N SER A 63 16.71 -0.63 -16.90
CA SER A 63 15.35 -0.58 -16.35
C SER A 63 14.32 -1.04 -17.37
N PHE A 64 13.29 -1.72 -16.90
CA PHE A 64 12.14 -2.13 -17.72
C PHE A 64 10.84 -1.66 -17.08
N ASP A 65 9.95 -1.10 -17.90
CA ASP A 65 8.59 -0.77 -17.48
C ASP A 65 7.78 -2.06 -17.37
N ILE A 66 7.17 -2.28 -16.21
CA ILE A 66 6.39 -3.47 -15.87
C ILE A 66 5.18 -3.08 -15.03
N ARG A 67 4.13 -3.91 -15.07
CA ARG A 67 2.96 -3.67 -14.21
C ARG A 67 3.33 -3.83 -12.74
N PRO A 68 2.80 -2.99 -11.83
CA PRO A 68 3.11 -3.06 -10.41
C PRO A 68 2.86 -4.44 -9.78
N SER A 69 1.80 -5.15 -10.22
CA SER A 69 1.51 -6.51 -9.75
C SER A 69 2.65 -7.49 -10.04
N ASP A 70 3.23 -7.39 -11.23
CA ASP A 70 4.33 -8.25 -11.68
C ASP A 70 5.62 -7.84 -10.98
N ALA A 71 5.85 -6.53 -10.86
CA ALA A 71 6.98 -5.95 -10.16
C ALA A 71 7.08 -6.42 -8.70
N ILE A 72 5.96 -6.39 -7.96
CA ILE A 72 5.89 -6.85 -6.57
C ILE A 72 6.16 -8.37 -6.48
N ASN A 73 5.59 -9.17 -7.38
CA ASN A 73 5.82 -10.62 -7.41
C ASN A 73 7.30 -10.96 -7.63
N ILE A 74 7.95 -10.28 -8.60
CA ILE A 74 9.39 -10.46 -8.86
C ILE A 74 10.19 -10.03 -7.63
N ALA A 75 9.84 -8.90 -7.01
CA ALA A 75 10.56 -8.40 -5.84
C ALA A 75 10.53 -9.38 -4.66
N VAL A 76 9.36 -9.99 -4.39
CA VAL A 76 9.19 -10.97 -3.31
C VAL A 76 9.98 -12.27 -3.56
N ILE A 77 10.09 -12.70 -4.83
CA ILE A 77 10.82 -13.92 -5.20
C ILE A 77 12.33 -13.67 -5.23
N CYS A 78 12.77 -12.53 -5.76
CA CYS A 78 14.18 -12.14 -5.81
C CYS A 78 14.69 -11.60 -4.47
N LYS A 79 13.81 -11.34 -3.49
CA LYS A 79 14.15 -10.77 -2.17
C LYS A 79 14.82 -9.40 -2.27
N VAL A 80 14.30 -8.56 -3.16
CA VAL A 80 14.82 -7.20 -3.41
C VAL A 80 13.88 -6.14 -2.84
N PRO A 81 14.39 -4.94 -2.52
CA PRO A 81 13.57 -3.87 -1.98
C PRO A 81 12.52 -3.36 -3.00
N ILE A 82 11.35 -3.02 -2.47
CA ILE A 82 10.28 -2.33 -3.18
C ILE A 82 10.30 -0.86 -2.76
N GLN A 83 10.46 0.03 -3.73
CA GLN A 83 10.44 1.48 -3.54
C GLN A 83 9.16 2.07 -4.14
N VAL A 84 8.66 3.13 -3.53
CA VAL A 84 7.49 3.86 -4.02
C VAL A 84 7.86 5.34 -4.11
N ASN A 85 7.42 6.00 -5.19
CA ASN A 85 7.59 7.44 -5.31
C ASN A 85 6.91 8.15 -4.14
N LYS A 86 7.64 9.10 -3.53
CA LYS A 86 7.15 9.89 -2.40
C LYS A 86 5.85 10.63 -2.72
N SER A 87 5.71 11.19 -3.92
CA SER A 87 4.47 11.89 -4.31
C SER A 87 3.26 10.95 -4.30
N LEU A 88 3.43 9.75 -4.83
CA LEU A 88 2.41 8.71 -4.87
C LEU A 88 2.05 8.20 -3.46
N ALA A 89 3.06 7.99 -2.62
CA ALA A 89 2.86 7.57 -1.25
C ALA A 89 2.11 8.64 -0.42
N HIS A 90 2.28 9.92 -0.72
CA HIS A 90 1.55 10.99 -0.04
C HIS A 90 0.14 11.22 -0.58
N SER A 91 -0.10 11.06 -1.89
CA SER A 91 -1.41 11.30 -2.49
C SER A 91 -2.37 10.14 -2.27
N ASP A 92 -1.87 8.91 -2.41
CA ASP A 92 -2.69 7.70 -2.49
C ASP A 92 -2.48 6.80 -1.26
N GLY A 93 -1.47 7.10 -0.45
CA GLY A 93 -1.17 6.34 0.75
C GLY A 93 -2.24 6.50 1.82
N MET A 94 -2.69 5.37 2.36
CA MET A 94 -3.58 5.34 3.51
C MET A 94 -2.74 5.27 4.80
N LYS A 95 -3.10 6.09 5.79
CA LYS A 95 -2.55 5.93 7.14
C LYS A 95 -3.25 4.75 7.79
N MET A 96 -2.50 3.74 8.22
CA MET A 96 -3.06 2.75 9.13
C MET A 96 -3.35 3.44 10.47
N VAL A 97 -4.63 3.51 10.83
CA VAL A 97 -5.04 3.79 12.20
C VAL A 97 -4.68 2.53 12.99
N GLU A 98 -3.81 2.66 13.99
CA GLU A 98 -3.41 1.51 14.82
C GLU A 98 -4.65 0.88 15.45
N PHE A 99 -5.07 -0.27 14.93
CA PHE A 99 -5.94 -1.15 15.70
C PHE A 99 -5.09 -1.72 16.84
N ALA A 100 -5.62 -1.62 18.06
CA ALA A 100 -5.02 -2.25 19.23
C ALA A 100 -4.60 -3.68 18.86
N LYS A 101 -3.30 -3.98 19.05
CA LYS A 101 -2.64 -5.25 18.70
C LYS A 101 -3.63 -6.42 18.72
N PRO A 102 -3.79 -7.20 17.64
CA PRO A 102 -4.45 -8.49 17.76
C PRO A 102 -3.64 -9.28 18.80
N SER A 103 -4.26 -9.49 19.96
CA SER A 103 -3.72 -10.40 20.97
C SER A 103 -3.44 -11.72 20.27
N ALA A 104 -2.19 -12.18 20.38
CA ALA A 104 -1.70 -13.38 19.74
C ALA A 104 -2.73 -14.54 19.82
N LEU A 105 -3.39 -14.82 18.70
CA LEU A 105 -4.09 -16.08 18.49
C LEU A 105 -3.36 -16.86 17.41
N ASN A 106 -2.83 -17.99 17.86
CA ASN A 106 -2.16 -19.10 17.17
C ASN A 106 -2.24 -19.15 15.62
N PRO A 107 -1.12 -19.44 14.93
CA PRO A 107 -1.02 -19.38 13.46
C PRO A 107 -1.63 -20.59 12.72
N ALA A 108 -2.69 -21.22 13.25
CA ALA A 108 -3.14 -22.53 12.76
C ALA A 108 -4.43 -22.55 11.92
N SER A 109 -5.02 -21.40 11.56
CA SER A 109 -6.18 -21.39 10.65
C SER A 109 -5.89 -20.66 9.36
N ASP A 110 -5.58 -21.47 8.35
CA ASP A 110 -5.37 -21.09 6.96
C ASP A 110 -6.67 -20.52 6.37
N GLY A 111 -6.74 -19.19 6.19
CA GLY A 111 -7.70 -18.55 5.28
C GLY A 111 -8.64 -17.48 5.85
N LEU A 112 -8.85 -17.41 7.18
CA LEU A 112 -9.85 -16.50 7.78
C LEU A 112 -9.29 -15.16 8.28
N LEU A 113 -7.98 -15.02 8.45
CA LEU A 113 -7.35 -13.85 9.08
C LEU A 113 -7.48 -12.54 8.29
N PHE A 114 -7.80 -12.59 6.99
CA PHE A 114 -7.84 -11.37 6.16
C PHE A 114 -9.16 -10.59 6.31
N MET A 115 -10.29 -11.28 6.47
CA MET A 115 -11.59 -10.63 6.72
C MET A 115 -11.65 -9.91 8.07
N GLU A 116 -10.84 -10.35 9.04
CA GLU A 116 -10.85 -9.79 10.39
C GLU A 116 -10.06 -8.48 10.49
N LEU A 117 -9.08 -8.26 9.61
CA LEU A 117 -8.32 -7.01 9.51
C LEU A 117 -9.09 -5.88 8.82
N ASP A 118 -10.03 -6.22 7.92
CA ASP A 118 -10.91 -5.25 7.25
C ASP A 118 -12.12 -4.85 8.13
N ARG A 119 -12.27 -5.46 9.30
CA ARG A 119 -13.37 -5.11 10.21
C ARG A 119 -13.01 -3.82 10.96
N PRO A 120 -13.78 -2.73 10.81
CA PRO A 120 -13.50 -1.51 11.55
C PRO A 120 -13.60 -1.79 13.05
N SER A 121 -12.62 -1.32 13.83
CA SER A 121 -12.75 -1.29 15.28
C SER A 121 -13.97 -0.46 15.67
N ASP A 122 -14.77 -0.97 16.61
CA ASP A 122 -15.94 -0.26 17.17
C ASP A 122 -15.56 1.04 17.93
N LYS A 123 -14.26 1.33 18.10
CA LYS A 123 -13.77 2.57 18.70
C LYS A 123 -13.81 3.74 17.70
N PRO A 124 -14.39 4.89 18.06
CA PRO A 124 -14.36 6.07 17.21
C PRO A 124 -12.91 6.57 17.05
N CYS A 125 -12.36 6.52 15.83
CA CYS A 125 -11.06 7.11 15.54
C CYS A 125 -11.19 8.62 15.31
N THR A 126 -10.10 9.34 15.55
CA THR A 126 -10.02 10.81 15.38
C THR A 126 -10.38 11.25 13.96
N GLU A 127 -10.00 10.46 12.97
CA GLU A 127 -10.26 10.65 11.56
C GLU A 127 -11.75 10.54 11.25
N THR A 128 -12.45 9.57 11.84
CA THR A 128 -13.92 9.44 11.68
C THR A 128 -14.65 10.62 12.30
N ILE A 129 -14.18 11.14 13.43
CA ILE A 129 -14.77 12.33 14.06
C ILE A 129 -14.60 13.54 13.14
N GLU A 130 -13.39 13.79 12.61
CA GLU A 130 -13.14 14.89 11.67
C GLU A 130 -13.99 14.75 10.40
N PHE A 131 -14.07 13.55 9.83
CA PHE A 131 -14.87 13.25 8.65
C PHE A 131 -16.36 13.54 8.89
N ASN A 132 -16.91 13.12 10.03
CA ASN A 132 -18.31 13.37 10.38
C ASN A 132 -18.59 14.87 10.53
N LEU A 133 -17.68 15.63 11.15
CA LEU A 133 -17.82 17.09 11.26
C LEU A 133 -17.81 17.77 9.89
N LEU A 134 -16.88 17.38 9.01
CA LEU A 134 -16.81 17.88 7.63
C LEU A 134 -18.07 17.54 6.82
N ARG A 135 -18.54 16.29 6.91
CA ARG A 135 -19.74 15.82 6.22
C ARG A 135 -20.98 16.60 6.66
N ASN A 136 -21.20 16.72 7.96
CA ASN A 136 -22.35 17.48 8.50
C ASN A 136 -22.30 18.96 8.10
N MET A 137 -21.10 19.55 8.03
CA MET A 137 -20.91 20.91 7.53
C MET A 137 -21.29 21.02 6.05
N LEU A 138 -20.87 20.07 5.21
CA LEU A 138 -21.16 20.04 3.78
C LEU A 138 -22.66 19.84 3.52
N ASP A 139 -23.29 18.88 4.21
CA ASP A 139 -24.72 18.60 4.10
C ASP A 139 -25.55 19.85 4.50
N ALA A 140 -25.20 20.52 5.60
CA ALA A 140 -25.85 21.76 6.02
C ALA A 140 -25.66 22.91 5.02
N ALA A 141 -24.50 22.99 4.35
CA ALA A 141 -24.25 23.99 3.32
C ALA A 141 -25.07 23.71 2.05
N CYS A 142 -25.20 22.44 1.64
CA CYS A 142 -26.04 22.03 0.52
C CYS A 142 -27.53 22.28 0.79
N GLU A 143 -27.97 22.16 2.03
CA GLU A 143 -29.34 22.48 2.47
C GLU A 143 -29.56 23.97 2.78
N GLU A 144 -28.59 24.84 2.48
CA GLU A 144 -28.62 26.29 2.73
C GLU A 144 -28.81 26.68 4.22
N ARG A 145 -28.53 25.76 5.15
CA ARG A 145 -28.54 26.02 6.61
C ARG A 145 -27.22 26.63 7.06
N TYR A 146 -26.94 27.85 6.62
CA TYR A 146 -25.64 28.51 6.83
C TYR A 146 -25.25 28.71 8.30
N LYS A 147 -26.23 28.90 9.20
CA LYS A 147 -25.97 29.01 10.65
C LYS A 147 -25.41 27.71 11.22
N ASP A 148 -25.98 26.58 10.82
CA ASP A 148 -25.57 25.26 11.28
C ASP A 148 -24.22 24.89 10.67
N ALA A 149 -24.00 25.21 9.39
CA ALA A 149 -22.71 25.03 8.72
C ALA A 149 -21.59 25.81 9.44
N ALA A 150 -21.85 27.05 9.89
CA ALA A 150 -20.90 27.83 10.67
C ALA A 150 -20.57 27.17 12.03
N GLN A 151 -21.58 26.62 12.73
CA GLN A 151 -21.35 25.87 13.98
C GLN A 151 -20.49 24.63 13.76
N TRP A 152 -20.73 23.87 12.69
CA TRP A 152 -19.92 22.70 12.34
C TRP A 152 -18.49 23.07 11.97
N ARG A 153 -18.31 24.17 11.22
CA ARG A 153 -16.99 24.74 10.92
C ARG A 153 -16.22 25.10 12.19
N ASP A 154 -16.87 25.76 13.15
CA ASP A 154 -16.21 26.19 14.38
C ASP A 154 -15.78 24.98 15.22
N LYS A 155 -16.65 23.96 15.35
CA LYS A 155 -16.31 22.67 15.98
C LYS A 155 -15.15 21.95 15.29
N LEU A 156 -15.11 21.99 13.95
CA LEU A 156 -14.03 21.39 13.17
C LEU A 156 -12.70 22.13 13.38
N THR A 157 -12.73 23.46 13.40
CA THR A 157 -11.54 24.28 13.69
C THR A 157 -11.00 24.00 15.08
N GLU A 158 -11.87 23.91 16.09
CA GLU A 158 -11.48 23.56 17.46
C GLU A 158 -10.87 22.16 17.54
N PHE A 159 -11.48 21.18 16.86
CA PHE A 159 -10.96 19.81 16.81
C PHE A 159 -9.56 19.75 16.17
N ARG A 160 -9.34 20.48 15.08
CA ARG A 160 -8.03 20.56 14.40
C ARG A 160 -6.98 21.28 15.26
N ALA A 161 -7.36 22.33 15.96
CA ALA A 161 -6.46 23.05 16.86
C ALA A 161 -5.97 22.16 18.00
N ARG A 162 -6.86 21.36 18.59
CA ARG A 162 -6.50 20.37 19.64
C ARG A 162 -5.56 19.30 19.11
N ARG A 163 -5.71 18.87 17.85
CA ARG A 163 -4.83 17.86 17.22
C ARG A 163 -3.44 18.38 16.90
N ASN A 164 -3.29 19.64 16.49
CA ASN A 164 -1.98 20.19 16.12
C ASN A 164 -1.03 20.42 17.32
N TRP A 165 -1.51 20.23 18.56
CA TRP A 165 -0.73 20.33 19.80
C TRP A 165 -0.42 18.98 20.46
N ALA A 166 -0.89 17.88 19.89
CA ALA A 166 -0.62 16.50 20.35
C ALA A 166 0.32 15.80 19.35
#